data_AF-A5KTE4-F1
#
_entry.id   AF-A5KTE4-F1
#
_cell.length_a   1.000
_cell.length_b   1.000
_cell.length_c   1.000
_cell.angle_alpha   90.00
_cell.angle_beta   90.00
_cell.angle_gamma   90.00
#
_symmetry.space_group_name_H-M   'P 1'
#
loop_
_entity.id
_entity.type
_entity.pdbx_description
1 polymer ?
#
loop_
_entity_poly.entity_id
_entity_poly.type
_entity_poly.pdbx_seq_one_letter_code
_entity_poly.pdbx_strand_id
1 'polypeptide(L)'
;MRLPTGIFYANGVKANVIFFDNRPASKEVQTKDVWVYDMRTNQHFTLKEKKLANADLADFIKCYNPDNRHQRSETERFKKFTYDEVVTRDKTNLDIFWLKDESITDLDNLPNPEVIAAEIVDNLEGALESFKIVQEALTLSVGHEDSKAESKPKPFDIMLAVGGILERGFTRGEMVTAKLLYLAQEIFGAPLGISFSKQNFGPYDPKIKKALGAAKKQQYLTLKKVGEQEVLSLGSKSGTLLNSKYKTSPAYTKTQSMLDDLLPLFTKTKSEDIERLASVCKVVQDAQTLSEEVVQEKMAEWKPGRFTPSEIQKSIQFIKQQAWDRKLIYK
;
A
#
# COMPACT_ATOMS: atom_id res chain seq x y z
N MET A 1 17.07 -7.34 28.12
CA MET A 1 16.83 -8.71 27.61
C MET A 1 16.86 -8.68 26.09
N ARG A 2 17.70 -9.51 25.47
CA ARG A 2 17.76 -9.68 24.01
C ARG A 2 16.72 -10.73 23.63
N LEU A 3 15.74 -10.36 22.82
CA LEU A 3 14.67 -11.29 22.39
C LEU A 3 15.13 -12.15 21.20
N PRO A 4 14.63 -13.40 21.08
CA PRO A 4 14.83 -14.21 19.89
C PRO A 4 14.15 -13.58 18.67
N THR A 5 14.63 -13.96 17.49
CA THR A 5 13.96 -13.65 16.22
C THR A 5 12.75 -14.57 16.00
N GLY A 6 11.88 -14.25 15.04
CA GLY A 6 10.75 -15.12 14.67
C GLY A 6 9.54 -15.10 15.62
N ILE A 7 9.55 -14.23 16.64
CA ILE A 7 8.43 -14.04 17.59
C ILE A 7 7.50 -12.87 17.24
N PHE A 8 7.83 -12.08 16.21
CA PHE A 8 7.01 -10.95 15.73
C PHE A 8 6.53 -11.20 14.31
N TYR A 9 5.40 -10.58 13.93
CA TYR A 9 4.85 -10.63 12.56
C TYR A 9 5.82 -10.11 11.49
N ALA A 10 6.74 -9.22 11.85
CA ALA A 10 7.82 -8.79 10.98
C ALA A 10 9.03 -9.73 11.18
N ASN A 11 9.30 -10.55 10.18
CA ASN A 11 10.42 -11.48 10.17
C ASN A 11 11.77 -10.74 10.19
N GLY A 12 12.77 -11.31 10.88
CA GLY A 12 14.13 -10.75 10.98
C GLY A 12 14.32 -9.61 12.01
N VAL A 13 13.26 -9.11 12.64
CA VAL A 13 13.38 -8.03 13.64
C VAL A 13 14.15 -8.50 14.88
N LYS A 14 15.27 -7.83 15.17
CA LYS A 14 16.04 -8.00 16.42
C LYS A 14 15.56 -6.99 17.46
N ALA A 15 14.68 -7.43 18.36
CA ALA A 15 14.13 -6.59 19.43
C ALA A 15 14.79 -6.85 20.79
N ASN A 16 14.74 -5.84 21.67
CA ASN A 16 15.21 -5.95 23.06
C ASN A 16 14.16 -5.36 24.01
N VAL A 17 14.08 -5.89 25.23
CA VAL A 17 13.31 -5.29 26.34
C VAL A 17 14.28 -4.64 27.32
N ILE A 18 14.06 -3.35 27.60
CA ILE A 18 14.87 -2.56 28.54
C ILE A 18 14.06 -2.35 29.81
N PHE A 19 14.65 -2.70 30.96
CA PHE A 19 14.08 -2.47 32.27
C PHE A 19 14.91 -1.38 32.96
N PHE A 20 14.26 -0.28 33.34
CA PHE A 20 14.91 0.83 34.02
C PHE A 20 13.91 1.55 34.92
N ASP A 21 14.41 2.16 36.00
CA ASP A 21 13.61 3.09 36.80
C ASP A 21 13.81 4.49 36.25
N ASN A 22 12.72 5.21 36.02
CA ASN A 22 12.81 6.61 35.70
C ASN A 22 13.35 7.39 36.91
N ARG A 23 14.40 8.18 36.70
CA ARG A 23 15.03 9.01 37.72
C ARG A 23 15.21 10.43 37.18
N PRO A 24 15.09 11.46 38.03
CA PRO A 24 15.33 12.83 37.60
C PRO A 24 16.79 13.02 37.17
N ALA A 25 17.01 14.02 36.32
CA ALA A 25 18.35 14.37 35.85
C ALA A 25 19.30 14.63 37.04
N SER A 26 20.47 14.02 37.00
CA SER A 26 21.51 14.15 38.03
C SER A 26 22.86 14.39 37.37
N LYS A 27 23.75 15.08 38.08
CA LYS A 27 25.17 15.19 37.71
C LYS A 27 25.93 13.89 37.97
N GLU A 28 25.40 13.04 38.85
CA GLU A 28 25.99 11.74 39.18
C GLU A 28 25.46 10.65 38.27
N VAL A 29 26.33 9.71 37.87
CA VAL A 29 25.97 8.52 37.11
C VAL A 29 25.02 7.65 37.93
N GLN A 30 23.79 7.49 37.46
CA GLN A 30 22.73 6.77 38.18
C GLN A 30 22.70 5.26 37.89
N THR A 31 23.11 4.84 36.70
CA THR A 31 23.21 3.41 36.32
C THR A 31 24.62 2.92 36.57
N LYS A 32 24.80 2.05 37.57
CA LYS A 32 26.12 1.50 37.93
C LYS A 32 26.44 0.18 37.25
N ASP A 33 25.42 -0.65 37.05
CA ASP A 33 25.53 -1.95 36.40
C ASP A 33 24.39 -2.12 35.37
N VAL A 34 24.70 -2.76 34.26
CA VAL A 34 23.77 -3.21 33.22
C VAL A 34 23.75 -4.73 33.22
N TRP A 35 22.56 -5.31 33.31
CA TRP A 35 22.38 -6.76 33.24
C TRP A 35 21.76 -7.14 31.90
N VAL A 36 22.40 -8.06 31.19
CA VAL A 36 21.95 -8.53 29.88
C VAL A 36 21.57 -9.99 29.99
N TYR A 37 20.37 -10.32 29.54
CA TYR A 37 19.91 -11.69 29.33
C TYR A 37 19.88 -11.98 27.82
N ASP A 38 20.54 -13.03 27.37
CA ASP A 38 20.58 -13.45 25.96
C ASP A 38 19.63 -14.62 25.68
N MET A 39 18.42 -14.28 25.23
CA MET A 39 17.42 -15.22 24.72
C MET A 39 17.46 -15.33 23.18
N ARG A 40 18.51 -14.82 22.53
CA ARG A 40 18.59 -14.75 21.07
C ARG A 40 19.54 -15.80 20.51
N THR A 41 20.76 -15.88 21.03
CA THR A 41 21.80 -16.76 20.48
C THR A 41 21.42 -18.23 20.64
N ASN A 42 21.45 -18.98 19.54
CA ASN A 42 21.06 -20.40 19.45
C ASN A 42 19.63 -20.68 19.94
N GLN A 43 18.70 -19.73 19.74
CA GLN A 43 17.29 -19.87 20.10
C GLN A 43 16.40 -19.73 18.87
N HIS A 44 15.73 -20.82 18.49
CA HIS A 44 14.82 -20.86 17.34
C HIS A 44 13.37 -20.80 17.81
N PHE A 45 12.64 -19.76 17.38
CA PHE A 45 11.21 -19.58 17.59
C PHE A 45 10.56 -19.19 16.27
N THR A 46 9.33 -19.64 16.04
CA THR A 46 8.53 -19.28 14.87
C THR A 46 7.09 -18.99 15.28
N LEU A 47 6.39 -18.16 14.50
CA LEU A 47 4.98 -17.84 14.75
C LEU A 47 4.03 -19.02 14.53
N LYS A 48 4.46 -20.06 13.79
CA LYS A 48 3.59 -21.17 13.39
C LYS A 48 3.90 -22.46 14.15
N GLU A 49 5.16 -22.84 14.23
CA GLU A 49 5.58 -24.17 14.69
C GLU A 49 6.10 -24.15 16.13
N LYS A 50 6.97 -23.19 16.46
CA LYS A 50 7.60 -23.08 17.79
C LYS A 50 7.35 -21.70 18.39
N LYS A 51 6.11 -21.49 18.84
CA LYS A 51 5.67 -20.22 19.44
C LYS A 51 6.33 -20.01 20.81
N LEU A 52 6.72 -18.78 21.09
CA LEU A 52 7.19 -18.37 22.41
C LEU A 52 6.09 -18.58 23.45
N ALA A 53 6.41 -19.29 24.52
CA ALA A 53 5.51 -19.55 25.64
C ALA A 53 6.07 -18.98 26.95
N ASN A 54 5.22 -18.86 27.97
CA ASN A 54 5.64 -18.38 29.29
C ASN A 54 6.74 -19.25 29.93
N ALA A 55 6.76 -20.55 29.63
CA ALA A 55 7.78 -21.46 30.13
C ALA A 55 9.19 -21.11 29.65
N ASP A 56 9.32 -20.59 28.42
CA ASP A 56 10.61 -20.18 27.85
C ASP A 56 11.18 -18.93 28.54
N LEU A 57 10.34 -18.16 29.24
CA LEU A 57 10.71 -16.98 30.02
C LEU A 57 11.06 -17.30 31.48
N ALA A 58 10.84 -18.53 31.93
CA ALA A 58 11.00 -18.90 33.33
C ALA A 58 12.43 -18.69 33.84
N ASP A 59 13.44 -19.05 33.03
CA ASP A 59 14.85 -18.85 33.40
C ASP A 59 15.22 -17.36 33.49
N PHE A 60 14.74 -16.55 32.54
CA PHE A 60 14.90 -15.10 32.61
C PHE A 60 14.27 -14.53 33.89
N ILE A 61 13.04 -14.91 34.22
CA ILE A 61 12.35 -14.40 35.41
C ILE A 61 13.12 -14.76 36.69
N LYS A 62 13.60 -16.01 36.76
CA LYS A 62 14.43 -16.48 37.87
C LYS A 62 15.74 -15.68 37.98
N CYS A 63 16.45 -15.48 36.87
CA CYS A 63 17.68 -14.70 36.83
C CYS A 63 17.46 -13.21 37.13
N TYR A 64 16.36 -12.64 36.63
CA TYR A 64 15.98 -11.25 36.85
C TYR A 64 15.70 -10.97 38.33
N ASN A 65 15.16 -11.97 39.05
CA ASN A 65 14.81 -11.91 40.47
C ASN A 65 13.96 -10.66 40.79
N PRO A 66 12.66 -10.65 40.41
CA PRO A 66 11.80 -9.48 40.60
C PRO A 66 11.60 -9.12 42.08
N ASP A 67 11.68 -10.09 43.00
CA ASP A 67 11.55 -9.86 44.43
C ASP A 67 12.74 -9.08 44.99
N ASN A 68 13.96 -9.34 44.50
CA ASN A 68 15.14 -8.55 44.83
C ASN A 68 16.21 -8.56 43.74
N ARG A 69 16.15 -7.58 42.83
CA ARG A 69 17.13 -7.41 41.74
C ARG A 69 18.57 -7.14 42.21
N HIS A 70 18.81 -6.86 43.49
CA HIS A 70 20.18 -6.69 44.01
C HIS A 70 20.84 -8.04 44.32
N GLN A 71 20.08 -9.13 44.37
CA GLN A 71 20.54 -10.49 44.59
C GLN A 71 20.50 -11.31 43.28
N ARG A 72 20.94 -10.69 42.19
CA ARG A 72 21.11 -11.35 40.90
C ARG A 72 22.47 -12.02 40.84
N SER A 73 22.52 -13.21 40.25
CA SER A 73 23.75 -13.96 40.00
C SER A 73 23.95 -14.15 38.50
N GLU A 74 25.21 -14.12 38.05
CA GLU A 74 25.50 -14.42 36.66
C GLU A 74 25.20 -15.89 36.32
N THR A 75 24.78 -16.12 35.08
CA THR A 75 24.64 -17.42 34.45
C THR A 75 25.28 -17.36 33.07
N GLU A 76 25.26 -18.48 32.33
CA GLU A 76 25.74 -18.49 30.94
C GLU A 76 25.02 -17.45 30.06
N ARG A 77 23.71 -17.31 30.23
CA ARG A 77 22.85 -16.41 29.44
C ARG A 77 22.53 -15.10 30.14
N PHE A 78 22.96 -14.91 31.39
CA PHE A 78 22.70 -13.70 32.17
C PHE A 78 23.99 -13.11 32.75
N LYS A 79 24.43 -11.97 32.23
CA LYS A 79 25.74 -11.40 32.59
C LYS A 79 25.64 -9.93 33.00
N LYS A 80 26.48 -9.53 33.95
CA LYS A 80 26.59 -8.16 34.43
C LYS A 80 27.72 -7.43 33.71
N PHE A 81 27.47 -6.16 33.38
CA PHE A 81 28.45 -5.23 32.84
C PHE A 81 28.44 -3.97 33.69
N THR A 82 29.61 -3.54 34.14
CA THR A 82 29.77 -2.30 34.92
C THR A 82 29.61 -1.08 34.02
N TYR A 83 29.33 0.07 34.62
CA TYR A 83 29.25 1.35 33.90
C TYR A 83 30.50 1.63 33.06
N ASP A 84 31.69 1.39 33.63
CA ASP A 84 32.96 1.65 32.94
C ASP A 84 33.15 0.75 31.71
N GLU A 85 32.76 -0.53 31.80
CA GLU A 85 32.77 -1.46 30.66
C GLU A 85 31.79 -1.06 29.56
N VAL A 86 30.69 -0.38 29.90
CA VAL A 86 29.67 0.04 28.94
C VAL A 86 30.03 1.37 28.28
N VAL A 87 30.51 2.35 29.05
CA VAL A 87 30.81 3.71 28.56
C VAL A 87 32.06 3.75 27.68
N THR A 88 32.99 2.80 27.87
CA THR A 88 34.22 2.70 27.07
C THR A 88 33.99 2.04 25.71
N ARG A 89 32.80 1.50 25.44
CA ARG A 89 32.43 0.92 24.14
C ARG A 89 32.26 2.02 23.10
N ASP A 90 32.53 1.70 21.84
CA ASP A 90 32.27 2.62 20.73
C ASP A 90 30.83 3.12 20.78
N LYS A 91 30.67 4.45 20.79
CA LYS A 91 29.38 5.16 20.89
C LYS A 91 28.49 4.71 22.06
N THR A 92 29.08 4.16 23.13
CA THR A 92 28.32 3.59 24.27
C THR A 92 27.30 2.55 23.82
N ASN A 93 27.69 1.69 22.87
CA ASN A 93 26.77 0.75 22.23
C ASN A 93 26.33 -0.36 23.21
N LEU A 94 25.02 -0.44 23.44
CA LEU A 94 24.36 -1.43 24.30
C LEU A 94 24.04 -2.77 23.61
N ASP A 95 24.38 -2.95 22.33
CA ASP A 95 24.34 -4.27 21.68
C ASP A 95 25.52 -5.13 22.17
N ILE A 96 25.32 -5.71 23.36
CA ILE A 96 26.30 -6.52 24.07
C ILE A 96 25.93 -8.00 23.92
N PHE A 97 26.90 -8.81 23.52
CA PHE A 97 26.76 -10.27 23.39
C PHE A 97 28.12 -10.95 23.60
N TRP A 98 28.09 -12.17 24.13
CA TRP A 98 29.29 -12.96 24.43
C TRP A 98 29.19 -14.44 24.05
N LEU A 99 27.97 -14.93 23.79
CA LEU A 99 27.73 -16.27 23.30
C LEU A 99 28.03 -16.31 21.79
N LYS A 100 28.69 -17.39 21.35
CA LYS A 100 28.96 -17.66 19.94
C LYS A 100 27.75 -18.37 19.32
N ASP A 101 27.44 -17.99 18.08
CA ASP A 101 26.41 -18.65 17.28
C ASP A 101 26.96 -19.97 16.73
N GLU A 102 26.25 -21.07 16.98
CA GLU A 102 26.68 -22.42 16.54
C GLU A 102 26.54 -22.60 15.02
N SER A 103 25.67 -21.82 14.35
CA SER A 103 25.42 -21.90 12.91
C SER A 103 26.60 -21.45 12.03
N ILE A 104 27.58 -20.74 12.62
CA ILE A 104 28.73 -20.18 11.89
C ILE A 104 29.91 -21.17 11.84
N THR A 105 29.92 -22.20 12.69
CA THR A 105 31.11 -23.04 12.89
C THR A 105 30.91 -24.55 12.67
N ASP A 106 29.69 -25.04 12.49
CA ASP A 106 29.44 -26.49 12.41
C ASP A 106 28.47 -26.85 11.26
N LEU A 107 29.03 -27.18 10.08
CA LEU A 107 28.30 -27.62 8.89
C LEU A 107 27.51 -28.92 9.10
N ASP A 108 27.92 -29.73 10.09
CA ASP A 108 27.33 -31.04 10.37
C ASP A 108 26.10 -30.96 11.30
N ASN A 109 25.81 -29.78 11.87
CA ASN A 109 24.70 -29.55 12.79
C ASN A 109 23.68 -28.53 12.24
N LEU A 110 23.54 -28.51 10.91
CA LEU A 110 22.57 -27.67 10.22
C LEU A 110 21.14 -28.19 10.41
N PRO A 111 20.15 -27.29 10.60
CA PRO A 111 18.74 -27.67 10.57
C PRO A 111 18.37 -28.37 9.26
N ASN A 112 17.24 -29.09 9.24
CA ASN A 112 16.74 -29.72 8.01
C ASN A 112 16.69 -28.68 6.87
N PRO A 113 17.12 -29.03 5.64
CA PRO A 113 17.07 -28.15 4.46
C PRO A 113 15.74 -27.41 4.26
N GLU A 114 14.60 -28.01 4.62
CA GLU A 114 13.29 -27.35 4.55
C GLU A 114 13.17 -26.18 5.53
N VAL A 115 13.71 -26.33 6.75
CA VAL A 115 13.76 -25.26 7.75
C VAL A 115 14.69 -24.15 7.29
N ILE A 116 15.83 -24.49 6.71
CA ILE A 116 16.78 -23.52 6.16
C ILE A 116 16.15 -22.75 4.99
N ALA A 117 15.47 -23.44 4.07
CA ALA A 117 14.78 -22.80 2.95
C ALA A 117 13.68 -21.86 3.44
N ALA A 118 12.89 -22.27 4.45
CA ALA A 118 11.88 -21.42 5.06
C ALA A 118 12.49 -20.19 5.74
N GLU A 119 13.58 -20.36 6.49
CA GLU A 119 14.30 -19.24 7.13
C GLU A 119 14.92 -18.28 6.10
N ILE A 120 15.44 -18.79 4.98
CA ILE A 120 15.96 -17.94 3.88
C ILE A 120 14.81 -17.13 3.27
N VAL A 121 13.68 -17.77 2.96
CA VAL A 121 12.50 -17.07 2.41
C VAL A 121 12.01 -16.02 3.40
N ASP A 122 11.83 -16.37 4.67
CA ASP A 122 11.38 -15.46 5.72
C ASP A 122 12.33 -14.27 5.92
N ASN A 123 13.65 -14.50 5.87
CA ASN A 123 14.66 -13.44 5.96
C ASN A 123 14.64 -12.53 4.73
N LEU A 124 14.47 -13.08 3.53
CA LEU A 124 14.36 -12.29 2.29
C LEU A 124 13.07 -11.45 2.28
N GLU A 125 11.97 -11.99 2.79
CA GLU A 125 10.71 -11.24 2.95
C GLU A 125 10.84 -10.12 3.98
N GLY A 126 11.50 -10.36 5.13
CA GLY A 126 11.78 -9.33 6.13
C GLY A 126 12.74 -8.23 5.63
N ALA A 127 13.75 -8.62 4.85
CA ALA A 127 14.65 -7.68 4.18
C ALA A 127 13.88 -6.82 3.16
N LEU A 128 13.02 -7.44 2.35
CA LEU A 128 12.16 -6.74 1.40
C LEU A 128 11.22 -5.76 2.09
N GLU A 129 10.61 -6.14 3.21
CA GLU A 129 9.75 -5.25 4.01
C GLU A 129 10.52 -4.06 4.59
N SER A 130 11.75 -4.30 5.07
CA SER A 130 12.64 -3.23 5.53
C SER A 130 12.99 -2.25 4.41
N PHE A 131 13.24 -2.75 3.20
CA PHE A 131 13.43 -1.89 2.02
C PHE A 131 12.18 -1.11 1.64
N LYS A 132 10.97 -1.68 1.78
CA LYS A 132 9.72 -0.94 1.59
C LYS A 132 9.57 0.19 2.60
N ILE A 133 9.92 -0.03 3.87
CA ILE A 133 9.89 1.03 4.89
C ILE A 133 10.86 2.16 4.54
N VAL A 134 12.07 1.83 4.08
CA VAL A 134 13.05 2.82 3.60
C VAL A 134 12.50 3.56 2.37
N GLN A 135 11.90 2.83 1.42
CA GLN A 135 11.25 3.42 0.25
C GLN A 135 10.14 4.40 0.67
N GLU A 136 9.24 4.02 1.58
CA GLU A 136 8.18 4.88 2.12
C GLU A 136 8.74 6.12 2.83
N ALA A 137 9.77 5.96 3.66
CA ALA A 137 10.45 7.06 4.33
C ALA A 137 11.10 8.03 3.34
N LEU A 138 11.74 7.50 2.29
CA LEU A 138 12.32 8.31 1.20
C LEU A 138 11.23 9.05 0.42
N THR A 139 10.08 8.42 0.20
CA THR A 139 8.90 9.02 -0.47
C THR A 139 8.31 10.19 0.34
N LEU A 140 8.47 10.20 1.67
CA LEU A 140 8.07 11.30 2.56
C LEU A 140 9.07 12.46 2.62
N SER A 141 10.34 12.22 2.24
CA SER A 141 11.44 13.20 2.36
C SER A 141 11.72 14.00 1.08
N VAL A 142 11.18 13.58 -0.07
CA VAL A 142 11.38 14.26 -1.36
C VAL A 142 10.02 14.71 -1.90
N GLY A 143 9.70 15.99 -1.68
CA GLY A 143 8.62 16.65 -2.40
C GLY A 143 9.04 16.89 -3.85
N HIS A 144 8.86 15.92 -4.74
CA HIS A 144 8.33 16.05 -6.11
C HIS A 144 8.32 14.69 -6.83
N GLU A 145 7.13 14.38 -7.35
CA GLU A 145 6.77 13.66 -8.57
C GLU A 145 7.25 12.21 -8.85
N ASP A 146 6.24 11.38 -9.11
CA ASP A 146 6.20 10.20 -9.98
C ASP A 146 6.96 8.92 -9.60
N SER A 147 6.24 7.98 -8.98
CA SER A 147 5.86 6.68 -9.59
C SER A 147 5.28 5.70 -8.54
N LYS A 148 4.41 4.82 -9.03
CA LYS A 148 3.30 4.16 -8.31
C LYS A 148 3.73 2.93 -7.49
N ALA A 149 3.37 2.92 -6.21
CA ALA A 149 2.93 1.70 -5.53
C ALA A 149 1.39 1.60 -5.67
N GLU A 150 0.85 0.43 -6.00
CA GLU A 150 -0.60 0.18 -6.08
C GLU A 150 -1.28 0.58 -4.77
N SER A 151 -1.88 1.77 -4.74
CA SER A 151 -2.68 2.19 -3.59
C SER A 151 -3.97 1.37 -3.58
N LYS A 152 -4.24 0.68 -2.47
CA LYS A 152 -5.50 -0.06 -2.31
C LYS A 152 -6.69 0.88 -2.58
N PRO A 153 -7.68 0.47 -3.38
CA PRO A 153 -8.83 1.30 -3.72
C PRO A 153 -9.56 1.74 -2.45
N LYS A 154 -9.74 3.05 -2.30
CA LYS A 154 -10.49 3.65 -1.21
C LYS A 154 -11.93 3.89 -1.68
N PRO A 155 -12.93 3.14 -1.18
CA PRO A 155 -14.31 3.29 -1.65
C PRO A 155 -14.82 4.72 -1.56
N PHE A 156 -14.42 5.46 -0.52
CA PHE A 156 -14.80 6.87 -0.34
C PHE A 156 -14.28 7.76 -1.47
N ASP A 157 -13.04 7.58 -1.92
CA ASP A 157 -12.46 8.38 -3.01
C ASP A 157 -13.17 8.14 -4.35
N ILE A 158 -13.58 6.89 -4.60
CA ILE A 158 -14.43 6.55 -5.76
C ILE A 158 -15.78 7.27 -5.67
N MET A 159 -16.44 7.22 -4.50
CA MET A 159 -17.71 7.92 -4.29
C MET A 159 -17.55 9.42 -4.48
N LEU A 160 -16.48 10.00 -3.94
CA LEU A 160 -16.19 11.43 -4.00
C LEU A 160 -15.93 11.89 -5.44
N ALA A 161 -15.16 11.12 -6.22
CA ALA A 161 -14.95 11.39 -7.64
C ALA A 161 -16.28 11.38 -8.41
N VAL A 162 -17.14 10.38 -8.17
CA VAL A 162 -18.48 10.33 -8.77
C VAL A 162 -19.34 11.52 -8.35
N GLY A 163 -19.32 11.88 -7.07
CA GLY A 163 -20.00 13.06 -6.56
C GLY A 163 -19.54 14.34 -7.26
N GLY A 164 -18.23 14.51 -7.45
CA GLY A 164 -17.65 15.65 -8.16
C GLY A 164 -18.04 15.73 -9.63
N ILE A 165 -18.17 14.59 -10.32
CA ILE A 165 -18.70 14.53 -11.71
C ILE A 165 -20.15 15.03 -11.76
N LEU A 166 -20.98 14.60 -10.80
CA LEU A 166 -22.39 14.96 -10.74
C LEU A 166 -22.62 16.42 -10.31
N GLU A 167 -21.78 16.94 -9.41
CA GLU A 167 -21.81 18.35 -8.99
C GLU A 167 -21.57 19.32 -10.15
N ARG A 168 -20.76 18.91 -11.13
CA ARG A 168 -20.51 19.63 -12.39
C ARG A 168 -21.62 19.46 -13.43
N GLY A 169 -22.73 18.81 -13.07
CA GLY A 169 -23.88 18.60 -13.95
C GLY A 169 -23.71 17.48 -14.99
N PHE A 170 -22.59 16.75 -14.99
CA PHE A 170 -22.38 15.66 -15.94
C PHE A 170 -23.08 14.37 -15.47
N THR A 171 -24.36 14.29 -15.78
CA THR A 171 -25.23 13.17 -15.39
C THR A 171 -25.27 12.10 -16.48
N ARG A 172 -24.89 10.86 -16.12
CA ARG A 172 -24.90 9.66 -16.99
C ARG A 172 -25.19 8.41 -16.16
N GLY A 173 -25.41 7.28 -16.83
CA GLY A 173 -25.54 5.96 -16.18
C GLY A 173 -24.20 5.46 -15.62
N GLU A 174 -24.27 4.51 -14.68
CA GLU A 174 -23.11 3.96 -13.96
C GLU A 174 -21.98 3.50 -14.89
N MET A 175 -22.35 2.87 -16.01
CA MET A 175 -21.38 2.34 -16.95
C MET A 175 -20.56 3.41 -17.62
N VAL A 176 -21.14 4.57 -17.97
CA VAL A 176 -20.40 5.70 -18.58
C VAL A 176 -19.56 6.41 -17.53
N THR A 177 -20.11 6.60 -16.32
CA THR A 177 -19.38 7.18 -15.20
C THR A 177 -18.12 6.37 -14.87
N ALA A 178 -18.15 5.05 -14.98
CA ALA A 178 -16.96 4.21 -14.81
C ALA A 178 -15.82 4.54 -15.80
N LYS A 179 -16.13 5.04 -17.01
CA LYS A 179 -15.12 5.40 -18.03
C LYS A 179 -14.51 6.74 -17.72
N LEU A 180 -15.30 7.65 -17.15
CA LEU A 180 -14.76 8.87 -16.58
C LEU A 180 -13.83 8.56 -15.41
N LEU A 181 -14.17 7.61 -14.53
CA LEU A 181 -13.25 7.19 -13.47
C LEU A 181 -11.96 6.57 -14.03
N TYR A 182 -12.06 5.80 -15.12
CA TYR A 182 -10.89 5.30 -15.84
C TYR A 182 -10.02 6.45 -16.35
N LEU A 183 -10.59 7.42 -17.05
CA LEU A 183 -9.83 8.58 -17.54
C LEU A 183 -9.26 9.41 -16.38
N ALA A 184 -10.05 9.65 -15.32
CA ALA A 184 -9.61 10.37 -14.14
C ALA A 184 -8.36 9.74 -13.51
N GLN A 185 -8.35 8.42 -13.33
CA GLN A 185 -7.20 7.72 -12.77
C GLN A 185 -6.05 7.60 -13.77
N GLU A 186 -6.32 7.08 -14.96
CA GLU A 186 -5.28 6.64 -15.86
C GLU A 186 -4.64 7.79 -16.65
N ILE A 187 -5.37 8.89 -16.89
CA ILE A 187 -4.92 10.06 -17.63
C ILE A 187 -4.69 11.27 -16.72
N PHE A 188 -5.50 11.44 -15.67
CA PHE A 188 -5.41 12.62 -14.80
C PHE A 188 -4.76 12.33 -13.45
N GLY A 189 -4.41 11.07 -13.17
CA GLY A 189 -3.70 10.69 -11.94
C GLY A 189 -4.56 10.79 -10.68
N ALA A 190 -5.89 10.72 -10.79
CA ALA A 190 -6.76 10.62 -9.62
C ALA A 190 -6.47 9.29 -8.88
N PRO A 191 -6.07 9.31 -7.59
CA PRO A 191 -5.64 8.11 -6.88
C PRO A 191 -6.85 7.29 -6.38
N LEU A 192 -7.63 6.74 -7.31
CA LEU A 192 -8.84 5.97 -6.98
C LEU A 192 -8.52 4.51 -6.59
N GLY A 193 -7.32 4.02 -6.94
CA GLY A 193 -6.85 2.66 -6.67
C GLY A 193 -7.64 1.57 -7.40
N ILE A 194 -8.30 1.92 -8.50
CA ILE A 194 -9.15 1.00 -9.27
C ILE A 194 -8.27 0.14 -10.20
N SER A 195 -8.49 -1.17 -10.22
CA SER A 195 -7.74 -2.09 -11.08
C SER A 195 -8.54 -2.39 -12.35
N PHE A 196 -8.45 -1.52 -13.35
CA PHE A 196 -9.29 -1.62 -14.55
C PHE A 196 -8.92 -2.82 -15.44
N SER A 197 -9.92 -3.65 -15.70
CA SER A 197 -9.85 -4.80 -16.63
C SER A 197 -10.73 -4.59 -17.86
N LYS A 198 -10.41 -5.27 -18.96
CA LYS A 198 -11.25 -5.30 -20.17
C LYS A 198 -12.58 -6.00 -19.87
N GLN A 199 -13.70 -5.33 -20.11
CA GLN A 199 -15.07 -5.87 -19.97
C GLN A 199 -15.93 -5.49 -21.19
N ASN A 200 -17.11 -6.10 -21.32
CA ASN A 200 -17.99 -5.93 -22.50
C ASN A 200 -18.28 -4.47 -22.87
N PHE A 201 -18.44 -3.61 -21.87
CA PHE A 201 -18.74 -2.20 -22.05
C PHE A 201 -17.51 -1.31 -21.81
N GLY A 202 -16.29 -1.78 -22.06
CA GLY A 202 -15.06 -0.99 -21.85
C GLY A 202 -14.36 -1.29 -20.51
N PRO A 203 -13.34 -0.51 -20.12
CA PRO A 203 -12.58 -0.78 -18.90
C PRO A 203 -13.48 -0.68 -17.66
N TYR A 204 -13.35 -1.64 -16.74
CA TYR A 204 -14.16 -1.70 -15.52
C TYR A 204 -13.52 -2.53 -14.40
N ASP A 205 -13.95 -2.26 -13.16
CA ASP A 205 -13.62 -3.01 -11.94
C ASP A 205 -14.91 -3.15 -11.09
N PRO A 206 -15.29 -4.36 -10.63
CA PRO A 206 -16.44 -4.59 -9.75
C PRO A 206 -16.47 -3.72 -8.48
N LYS A 207 -15.33 -3.23 -8.01
CA LYS A 207 -15.24 -2.31 -6.86
C LYS A 207 -16.00 -1.01 -7.10
N ILE A 208 -16.14 -0.56 -8.34
CA ILE A 208 -16.97 0.60 -8.70
C ILE A 208 -18.43 0.32 -8.32
N LYS A 209 -18.98 -0.84 -8.69
CA LYS A 209 -20.35 -1.23 -8.31
C LYS A 209 -20.53 -1.25 -6.80
N LYS A 210 -19.54 -1.79 -6.07
CA LYS A 210 -19.56 -1.85 -4.59
C LYS A 210 -19.57 -0.44 -3.99
N ALA A 211 -18.73 0.47 -4.48
CA ALA A 211 -18.68 1.85 -4.03
C ALA A 211 -19.99 2.60 -4.32
N LEU A 212 -20.54 2.47 -5.53
CA LEU A 212 -21.83 3.07 -5.90
C LEU A 212 -22.99 2.50 -5.07
N GLY A 213 -22.99 1.19 -4.79
CA GLY A 213 -23.96 0.55 -3.90
C GLY A 213 -23.92 1.11 -2.48
N ALA A 214 -22.71 1.28 -1.93
CA ALA A 214 -22.52 1.90 -0.62
C ALA A 214 -22.95 3.38 -0.59
N ALA A 215 -22.64 4.16 -1.64
CA ALA A 215 -23.06 5.54 -1.77
C ALA A 215 -24.59 5.70 -1.83
N LYS A 216 -25.27 4.80 -2.55
CA LYS A 216 -26.75 4.74 -2.60
C LYS A 216 -27.34 4.39 -1.24
N LYS A 217 -26.77 3.40 -0.53
CA LYS A 217 -27.18 3.05 0.84
C LYS A 217 -27.02 4.22 1.83
N GLN A 218 -25.97 5.02 1.66
CA GLN A 218 -25.70 6.22 2.47
C GLN A 218 -26.48 7.46 1.99
N GLN A 219 -27.29 7.34 0.94
CA GLN A 219 -28.06 8.43 0.31
C GLN A 219 -27.20 9.57 -0.24
N TYR A 220 -25.91 9.32 -0.49
CA TYR A 220 -25.02 10.27 -1.13
C TYR A 220 -25.32 10.40 -2.63
N LEU A 221 -25.64 9.26 -3.25
CA LEU A 221 -26.02 9.14 -4.65
C LEU A 221 -27.40 8.47 -4.74
N THR A 222 -28.09 8.70 -5.84
CA THR A 222 -29.34 8.00 -6.20
C THR A 222 -29.39 7.79 -7.71
N LEU A 223 -30.42 7.08 -8.18
CA LEU A 223 -30.76 7.01 -9.59
C LEU A 223 -31.95 7.93 -9.88
N LYS A 224 -31.90 8.59 -11.04
CA LYS A 224 -32.99 9.40 -11.57
C LYS A 224 -33.37 8.88 -12.95
N LYS A 225 -34.66 8.81 -13.25
CA LYS A 225 -35.14 8.52 -14.60
C LYS A 225 -35.05 9.76 -15.48
N VAL A 226 -34.48 9.60 -16.68
CA VAL A 226 -34.43 10.60 -17.73
C VAL A 226 -34.87 9.90 -19.02
N GLY A 227 -36.13 10.12 -19.41
CA GLY A 227 -36.79 9.30 -20.41
C GLY A 227 -36.87 7.84 -19.95
N GLU A 228 -36.45 6.92 -20.82
CA GLU A 228 -36.40 5.47 -20.53
C GLU A 228 -35.13 5.02 -19.79
N GLN A 229 -34.17 5.93 -19.58
CA GLN A 229 -32.87 5.60 -19.00
C GLN A 229 -32.79 5.99 -17.51
N GLU A 230 -32.02 5.22 -16.75
CA GLU A 230 -31.63 5.57 -15.39
C GLU A 230 -30.20 6.14 -15.38
N VAL A 231 -30.05 7.29 -14.74
CA VAL A 231 -28.78 8.00 -14.61
C VAL A 231 -28.45 8.25 -13.14
N LEU A 232 -27.16 8.31 -12.81
CA LEU A 232 -26.72 8.68 -11.48
C LEU A 232 -27.03 10.14 -11.20
N SER A 233 -27.53 10.44 -10.00
CA SER A 233 -27.69 11.82 -9.53
C SER A 233 -27.28 11.94 -8.07
N LEU A 234 -27.05 13.17 -7.62
CA LEU A 234 -26.80 13.45 -6.20
C LEU A 234 -28.03 13.05 -5.37
N GLY A 235 -27.78 12.37 -4.24
CA GLY A 235 -28.81 11.99 -3.27
C GLY A 235 -29.04 13.07 -2.21
N SER A 236 -29.97 12.80 -1.30
CA SER A 236 -30.38 13.74 -0.24
C SER A 236 -29.27 14.05 0.77
N LYS A 237 -28.27 13.17 0.93
CA LYS A 237 -27.11 13.37 1.81
C LYS A 237 -25.82 13.68 1.05
N SER A 238 -25.93 14.12 -0.20
CA SER A 238 -24.77 14.45 -1.05
C SER A 238 -23.85 15.52 -0.45
N GLY A 239 -24.39 16.47 0.34
CA GLY A 239 -23.58 17.49 1.05
C GLY A 239 -22.60 16.90 2.07
N THR A 240 -22.84 15.70 2.60
CA THR A 240 -21.87 14.99 3.45
C THR A 240 -20.70 14.46 2.64
N LEU A 241 -20.97 13.90 1.46
CA LEU A 241 -19.94 13.41 0.53
C LEU A 241 -19.12 14.58 -0.04
N LEU A 242 -19.80 15.66 -0.43
CA LEU A 242 -19.21 16.84 -1.08
C LEU A 242 -18.86 17.96 -0.09
N ASN A 243 -18.62 17.62 1.18
CA ASN A 243 -18.18 18.59 2.18
C ASN A 243 -16.86 19.26 1.74
N SER A 244 -16.72 20.56 1.99
CA SER A 244 -15.55 21.35 1.57
C SER A 244 -14.22 20.75 2.02
N LYS A 245 -14.17 20.10 3.20
CA LYS A 245 -12.96 19.45 3.72
C LYS A 245 -12.43 18.29 2.86
N TYR A 246 -13.30 17.68 2.03
CA TYR A 246 -12.92 16.59 1.14
C TYR A 246 -12.57 17.08 -0.27
N LYS A 247 -12.97 18.30 -0.63
CA LYS A 247 -12.72 18.88 -1.96
C LYS A 247 -11.25 19.24 -2.21
N THR A 248 -10.43 19.25 -1.18
CA THR A 248 -8.96 19.38 -1.29
C THR A 248 -8.26 18.06 -1.58
N SER A 249 -8.97 16.92 -1.49
CA SER A 249 -8.36 15.61 -1.75
C SER A 249 -7.94 15.45 -3.21
N PRO A 250 -6.82 14.75 -3.49
CA PRO A 250 -6.39 14.49 -4.86
C PRO A 250 -7.43 13.75 -5.70
N ALA A 251 -8.22 12.85 -5.11
CA ALA A 251 -9.29 12.15 -5.81
C ALA A 251 -10.33 13.13 -6.37
N TYR A 252 -10.72 14.15 -5.60
CA TYR A 252 -11.63 15.19 -6.05
C TYR A 252 -10.95 16.15 -7.03
N THR A 253 -9.80 16.74 -6.66
CA THR A 253 -9.16 17.80 -7.46
C THR A 253 -8.69 17.32 -8.82
N LYS A 254 -8.09 16.11 -8.92
CA LYS A 254 -7.73 15.51 -10.22
C LYS A 254 -8.95 15.15 -11.06
N THR A 255 -10.05 14.74 -10.43
CA THR A 255 -11.33 14.53 -11.13
C THR A 255 -11.91 15.85 -11.66
N GLN A 256 -11.80 16.95 -10.89
CA GLN A 256 -12.23 18.26 -11.39
C GLN A 256 -11.35 18.75 -12.55
N SER A 257 -10.02 18.58 -12.46
CA SER A 257 -9.10 18.89 -13.58
C SER A 257 -9.44 18.09 -14.84
N MET A 258 -9.77 16.80 -14.71
CA MET A 258 -10.29 16.00 -15.83
C MET A 258 -11.57 16.63 -16.42
N LEU A 259 -12.50 17.08 -15.58
CA LEU A 259 -13.76 17.67 -16.04
C LEU A 259 -13.55 19.05 -16.69
N ASP A 260 -12.57 19.83 -16.26
CA ASP A 260 -12.25 21.11 -16.91
C ASP A 260 -11.78 20.89 -18.35
N ASP A 261 -10.97 19.87 -18.59
CA ASP A 261 -10.47 19.53 -19.93
C ASP A 261 -11.51 18.82 -20.79
N LEU A 262 -12.27 17.88 -20.21
CA LEU A 262 -13.13 16.97 -20.98
C LEU A 262 -14.57 17.44 -21.11
N LEU A 263 -15.13 18.17 -20.15
CA LEU A 263 -16.54 18.56 -20.20
C LEU A 263 -16.89 19.40 -21.44
N PRO A 264 -16.07 20.39 -21.87
CA PRO A 264 -16.31 21.14 -23.12
C PRO A 264 -16.43 20.22 -24.34
N LEU A 265 -15.70 19.10 -24.33
CA LEU A 265 -15.66 18.12 -25.41
C LEU A 265 -16.78 17.07 -25.29
N PHE A 266 -17.19 16.74 -24.05
CA PHE A 266 -18.09 15.61 -23.77
C PHE A 266 -19.55 15.98 -23.58
N THR A 267 -19.89 17.27 -23.42
CA THR A 267 -21.26 17.70 -23.11
C THR A 267 -22.28 17.17 -24.13
N LYS A 268 -21.91 17.11 -25.43
CA LYS A 268 -22.74 16.58 -26.52
C LYS A 268 -22.32 15.18 -27.01
N THR A 269 -21.34 14.57 -26.36
CA THR A 269 -20.77 13.29 -26.79
C THR A 269 -21.65 12.14 -26.35
N LYS A 270 -21.88 11.19 -27.26
CA LYS A 270 -22.69 10.00 -26.98
C LYS A 270 -21.96 9.09 -25.99
N SER A 271 -22.72 8.35 -25.19
CA SER A 271 -22.19 7.36 -24.25
C SER A 271 -21.24 6.35 -24.91
N GLU A 272 -21.56 5.97 -26.15
CA GLU A 272 -20.78 5.04 -26.98
C GLU A 272 -19.41 5.61 -27.40
N ASP A 273 -19.33 6.91 -27.68
CA ASP A 273 -18.05 7.56 -28.01
C ASP A 273 -17.12 7.64 -26.79
N ILE A 274 -17.69 7.85 -25.60
CA ILE A 274 -16.93 7.83 -24.33
C ILE A 274 -16.46 6.41 -24.03
N GLU A 275 -17.31 5.40 -24.26
CA GLU A 275 -16.94 3.99 -24.17
C GLU A 275 -15.77 3.67 -25.14
N ARG A 276 -15.88 4.10 -26.39
CA ARG A 276 -14.85 3.90 -27.42
C ARG A 276 -13.52 4.50 -26.98
N LEU A 277 -13.52 5.77 -26.59
CA LEU A 277 -12.29 6.46 -26.18
C LEU A 277 -11.60 5.75 -25.01
N ALA A 278 -12.33 5.42 -23.95
CA ALA A 278 -11.76 4.70 -22.81
C ALA A 278 -11.27 3.28 -23.18
N SER A 279 -11.96 2.62 -24.12
CA SER A 279 -11.55 1.30 -24.62
C SER A 279 -10.26 1.38 -25.43
N VAL A 280 -10.14 2.37 -26.33
CA VAL A 280 -8.92 2.62 -27.10
C VAL A 280 -7.77 2.97 -26.17
N CYS A 281 -7.97 3.85 -25.17
CA CYS A 281 -6.97 4.14 -24.15
C CYS A 281 -6.49 2.87 -23.42
N LYS A 282 -7.41 1.97 -23.05
CA LYS A 282 -7.05 0.70 -22.40
C LYS A 282 -6.27 -0.24 -23.32
N VAL A 283 -6.62 -0.31 -24.60
CA VAL A 283 -5.85 -1.09 -25.59
C VAL A 283 -4.45 -0.50 -25.78
N VAL A 284 -4.33 0.82 -25.92
CA VAL A 284 -3.04 1.52 -26.03
C VAL A 284 -2.17 1.25 -24.80
N GLN A 285 -2.77 1.28 -23.60
CA GLN A 285 -2.09 0.96 -22.36
C GLN A 285 -1.62 -0.51 -22.32
N ASP A 286 -2.47 -1.47 -22.70
CA ASP A 286 -2.10 -2.89 -22.65
C ASP A 286 -1.06 -3.26 -23.72
N ALA A 287 -1.18 -2.67 -24.91
CA ALA A 287 -0.30 -2.94 -26.05
C ALA A 287 0.95 -2.05 -26.08
N GLN A 288 1.02 -1.04 -25.21
CA GLN A 288 2.15 -0.10 -25.11
C GLN A 288 2.48 0.59 -26.46
N THR A 289 1.46 0.91 -27.26
CA THR A 289 1.65 1.48 -28.60
C THR A 289 0.45 2.28 -29.08
N LEU A 290 0.72 3.23 -29.98
CA LEU A 290 -0.28 3.97 -30.76
C LEU A 290 -0.27 3.62 -32.25
N SER A 291 0.36 2.49 -32.62
CA SER A 291 0.24 1.95 -33.97
C SER A 291 -1.23 1.71 -34.28
N GLU A 292 -1.72 2.37 -35.34
CA GLU A 292 -3.13 2.27 -35.74
C GLU A 292 -3.51 0.84 -36.07
N GLU A 293 -2.64 0.12 -36.77
CA GLU A 293 -2.80 -1.29 -37.13
C GLU A 293 -2.97 -2.17 -35.89
N VAL A 294 -2.05 -2.06 -34.92
CA VAL A 294 -2.07 -2.87 -33.69
C VAL A 294 -3.29 -2.54 -32.83
N VAL A 295 -3.61 -1.25 -32.68
CA VAL A 295 -4.77 -0.84 -31.87
C VAL A 295 -6.08 -1.30 -32.50
N GLN A 296 -6.21 -1.22 -33.84
CA GLN A 296 -7.40 -1.72 -34.55
C GLN A 296 -7.55 -3.23 -34.40
N GLU A 297 -6.47 -4.00 -34.58
CA GLU A 297 -6.46 -5.46 -34.37
C GLU A 297 -6.91 -5.83 -32.95
N LYS A 298 -6.29 -5.24 -31.94
CA LYS A 298 -6.61 -5.51 -30.53
C LYS A 298 -8.00 -5.04 -30.12
N MET A 299 -8.51 -3.97 -30.74
CA MET A 299 -9.90 -3.55 -30.57
C MET A 299 -10.87 -4.53 -31.23
N ALA A 300 -10.55 -5.08 -32.40
CA ALA A 300 -11.37 -6.09 -33.07
C ALA A 300 -11.43 -7.40 -32.27
N GLU A 301 -10.32 -7.83 -31.66
CA GLU A 301 -10.27 -8.98 -30.75
C GLU A 301 -11.18 -8.79 -29.53
N TRP A 302 -11.13 -7.61 -28.90
CA TRP A 302 -11.89 -7.35 -27.67
C TRP A 302 -13.37 -6.99 -27.92
N LYS A 303 -13.64 -6.25 -28.99
CA LYS A 303 -14.95 -5.66 -29.30
C LYS A 303 -15.31 -5.86 -30.77
N PRO A 304 -15.50 -7.12 -31.20
CA PRO A 304 -15.72 -7.45 -32.61
C PRO A 304 -16.96 -6.73 -33.16
N GLY A 305 -16.78 -5.96 -34.23
CA GLY A 305 -17.86 -5.24 -34.93
C GLY A 305 -18.50 -4.07 -34.16
N ARG A 306 -18.05 -3.77 -32.93
CA ARG A 306 -18.64 -2.71 -32.10
C ARG A 306 -18.29 -1.30 -32.59
N PHE A 307 -17.05 -1.12 -33.06
CA PHE A 307 -16.53 0.17 -33.52
C PHE A 307 -15.83 -0.03 -34.87
N THR A 308 -16.07 0.90 -35.79
CA THR A 308 -15.42 0.90 -37.10
C THR A 308 -13.96 1.34 -37.01
N PRO A 309 -13.10 0.95 -37.99
CA PRO A 309 -11.72 1.42 -38.04
C PRO A 309 -11.58 2.95 -38.00
N SER A 310 -12.46 3.68 -38.72
CA SER A 310 -12.47 5.15 -38.73
C SER A 310 -12.79 5.75 -37.35
N GLU A 311 -13.68 5.12 -36.59
CA GLU A 311 -14.00 5.57 -35.24
C GLU A 311 -12.85 5.34 -34.26
N ILE A 312 -12.18 4.18 -34.38
CA ILE A 312 -10.98 3.87 -33.59
C ILE A 312 -9.86 4.88 -33.92
N GLN A 313 -9.66 5.17 -35.21
CA GLN A 313 -8.68 6.15 -35.68
C GLN A 313 -8.94 7.54 -35.10
N LYS A 314 -10.20 8.00 -35.05
CA LYS A 314 -10.56 9.28 -34.40
C LYS A 314 -10.14 9.33 -32.94
N SER A 315 -10.31 8.23 -32.20
CA SER A 315 -9.86 8.14 -30.80
C SER A 315 -8.34 8.14 -30.67
N ILE A 316 -7.61 7.47 -31.57
CA ILE A 316 -6.13 7.50 -31.61
C ILE A 316 -5.63 8.92 -31.90
N GLN A 317 -6.22 9.61 -32.88
CA GLN A 317 -5.88 11.00 -33.21
C GLN A 317 -6.14 11.93 -32.02
N PHE A 318 -7.28 11.75 -31.33
CA PHE A 318 -7.59 12.50 -30.12
C PHE A 318 -6.55 12.29 -29.02
N ILE A 319 -6.15 11.04 -28.76
CA ILE A 319 -5.10 10.70 -27.77
C ILE A 319 -3.79 11.41 -28.10
N LYS A 320 -3.39 11.44 -29.38
CA LYS A 320 -2.19 12.16 -29.84
C LYS A 320 -2.31 13.68 -29.65
N GLN A 321 -3.45 14.26 -30.02
CA GLN A 321 -3.70 15.71 -29.88
C GLN A 321 -3.66 16.17 -28.42
N GLN A 322 -4.13 15.33 -27.50
CA GLN A 322 -4.12 15.62 -26.06
C GLN A 322 -2.82 15.21 -25.36
N ALA A 323 -1.83 14.69 -26.10
CA ALA A 323 -0.59 14.14 -25.56
C ALA A 323 -0.81 13.08 -24.44
N TRP A 324 -1.88 12.28 -24.57
CA TRP A 324 -2.21 11.22 -23.63
C TRP A 324 -1.38 9.96 -23.83
N ASP A 325 -0.70 9.85 -24.97
CA ASP A 325 0.30 8.81 -25.27
C ASP A 325 1.33 8.69 -24.16
N ARG A 326 1.82 9.84 -23.67
CA ARG A 326 2.83 9.88 -22.61
C ARG A 326 2.33 9.28 -21.31
N LYS A 327 1.06 9.50 -21.01
CA LYS A 327 0.41 9.04 -19.79
C LYS A 327 -0.05 7.60 -19.88
N LEU A 328 -0.29 7.07 -21.08
CA LEU A 328 -0.78 5.71 -21.30
C LEU A 328 0.34 4.69 -21.48
N ILE A 329 1.42 5.08 -22.17
CA ILE A 329 2.54 4.20 -22.52
C ILE A 329 3.66 4.33 -21.48
N TYR A 330 4.15 5.53 -21.20
CA TYR A 330 5.31 5.73 -20.32
C TYR A 330 4.93 5.81 -18.82
N LYS A 331 4.19 4.82 -18.32
CA LYS A 331 3.53 4.86 -16.99
C LYS A 331 4.38 4.56 -15.77
#